data_AF-A0A956DYV3-F1
#
_entry.id   AF-A0A956DYV3-F1
#
_cell.length_a   1.000
_cell.length_b   1.000
_cell.length_c   1.000
_cell.angle_alpha   90.00
_cell.angle_beta   90.00
_cell.angle_gamma   90.00
#
_symmetry.space_group_name_H-M   'P 1'
#
loop_
_entity.id
_entity.type
_entity.pdbx_description
1 polymer ?
#
loop_
_entity_poly.entity_id
_entity_poly.type
_entity_poly.pdbx_seq_one_letter_code
_entity_poly.pdbx_strand_id
1 'polypeptide(L)'
;MNQRSKGVLYVLIGAAAAGVYLEVKRHEREGTLHGPVSRAAPTPSGSSVGDSAPLPQPHEPAQLGREQVQALHDALGDVVRQGASDSGSPWALAHGLIAFGKDFKASNGEDAVDAIAKQLVKAEGPNGTPHWTFPPGSPAAPAEPHPHLIVDVLVQVGVSPERALTTADDSNITLQTLIDQALAEAKDPALEPEWIDSPWLLDLLARSPKQTERAKRLARLSWLQLREETQLIEDYRGAPDQAFARGT
;
A
#
# COMPACT_ATOMS: atom_id res chain seq x y z
N MET A 1 -14.36 -1.84 21.04
CA MET A 1 -13.13 -1.11 20.62
C MET A 1 -13.56 0.17 19.92
N ASN A 2 -13.08 1.35 20.31
CA ASN A 2 -13.52 2.61 19.69
C ASN A 2 -12.83 2.82 18.31
N GLN A 3 -13.35 3.69 17.45
CA GLN A 3 -12.81 3.91 16.09
C GLN A 3 -11.33 4.35 16.10
N ARG A 4 -10.88 5.11 17.11
CA ARG A 4 -9.47 5.52 17.23
C ARG A 4 -8.55 4.32 17.51
N SER A 5 -8.99 3.38 18.34
CA SER A 5 -8.26 2.14 18.61
C SER A 5 -8.18 1.23 17.37
N LYS A 6 -9.17 1.26 16.49
CA LYS A 6 -9.14 0.52 15.21
C LYS A 6 -8.08 1.12 14.26
N GLY A 7 -8.02 2.44 14.12
CA GLY A 7 -7.05 3.11 13.24
C GLY A 7 -5.58 2.81 13.60
N VAL A 8 -5.24 2.85 14.90
CA VAL A 8 -3.87 2.54 15.36
C VAL A 8 -3.53 1.07 15.11
N LEU A 9 -4.48 0.15 15.32
CA LEU A 9 -4.28 -1.26 15.02
C LEU A 9 -4.04 -1.50 13.52
N TYR A 10 -4.76 -0.80 12.64
CA TYR A 10 -4.57 -0.93 11.18
C TYR A 10 -3.21 -0.41 10.70
N VAL A 11 -2.71 0.70 11.25
CA VAL A 11 -1.36 1.20 10.94
C VAL A 11 -0.28 0.22 11.41
N LEU A 12 -0.44 -0.36 12.60
CA LEU A 12 0.50 -1.35 13.13
C LEU A 12 0.47 -2.66 12.32
N ILE A 13 -0.70 -3.11 11.87
CA ILE A 13 -0.84 -4.28 11.00
C ILE A 13 -0.20 -4.02 9.63
N GLY A 14 -0.42 -2.84 9.03
CA GLY A 14 0.19 -2.47 7.75
C GLY A 14 1.72 -2.40 7.82
N ALA A 15 2.26 -1.78 8.88
CA ALA A 15 3.70 -1.71 9.11
C ALA A 15 4.33 -3.09 9.40
N ALA A 16 3.64 -3.94 10.18
CA ALA A 16 4.10 -5.29 10.47
C ALA A 16 4.08 -6.19 9.21
N ALA A 17 3.02 -6.13 8.39
CA ALA A 17 2.92 -6.89 7.16
C ALA A 17 3.97 -6.45 6.13
N ALA A 18 4.20 -5.15 5.97
CA ALA A 18 5.25 -4.62 5.10
C ALA A 18 6.65 -4.99 5.60
N GLY A 19 6.90 -4.91 6.91
CA GLY A 19 8.17 -5.30 7.52
C GLY A 19 8.48 -6.78 7.35
N VAL A 20 7.50 -7.65 7.59
CA VAL A 20 7.64 -9.11 7.40
C VAL A 20 7.85 -9.46 5.93
N TYR A 21 7.10 -8.85 5.01
CA TYR A 21 7.27 -9.08 3.57
C TYR A 21 8.67 -8.67 3.07
N LEU A 22 9.17 -7.51 3.51
CA LEU A 22 10.50 -7.04 3.16
C LEU A 22 11.60 -7.91 3.76
N GLU A 23 11.44 -8.39 4.99
CA GLU A 23 12.44 -9.24 5.65
C GLU A 23 12.47 -10.65 5.04
N VAL A 24 11.32 -11.22 4.67
CA VAL A 24 11.26 -12.49 3.91
C VAL A 24 11.94 -12.34 2.55
N LYS A 25 11.64 -11.26 1.81
CA LYS A 25 12.30 -10.98 0.52
C LYS A 25 13.80 -10.71 0.65
N ARG A 26 14.22 -10.15 1.78
CA ARG A 26 15.63 -9.96 2.12
C ARG A 26 16.32 -11.30 2.39
N HIS A 27 15.72 -12.17 3.20
CA HIS A 27 16.24 -13.50 3.48
C HIS A 27 16.29 -14.41 2.25
N GLU A 28 15.33 -14.27 1.33
CA GLU A 28 15.36 -14.96 0.02
C GLU A 28 16.53 -14.50 -0.87
N ARG A 29 16.98 -13.24 -0.73
CA ARG A 29 18.10 -12.68 -1.50
C ARG A 29 19.46 -12.87 -0.82
N GLU A 30 19.49 -12.83 0.50
CA GLU A 30 20.68 -12.88 1.33
C GLU A 30 20.87 -14.28 1.91
N GLY A 31 21.12 -15.26 1.03
CA GLY A 31 21.55 -16.61 1.42
C GLY A 31 22.93 -16.68 2.08
N THR A 32 23.43 -15.61 2.73
CA THR A 32 24.71 -15.62 3.45
C THR A 32 24.75 -14.51 4.51
N LEU A 33 24.91 -14.90 5.78
CA LEU A 33 25.08 -14.00 6.93
C LEU A 33 26.43 -13.28 6.85
N HIS A 34 26.43 -11.95 6.78
CA HIS A 34 27.59 -11.12 7.13
C HIS A 34 27.33 -10.36 8.43
N GLY A 35 28.33 -10.41 9.33
CA GLY A 35 28.32 -9.87 10.68
C GLY A 35 28.32 -8.33 10.77
N PRO A 36 28.29 -7.79 12.00
CA PRO A 36 27.97 -6.38 12.24
C PRO A 36 29.05 -5.43 11.73
N VAL A 37 28.64 -4.48 10.89
CA VAL A 37 29.47 -3.33 10.49
C VAL A 37 29.31 -2.24 11.56
N SER A 38 30.35 -2.03 12.36
CA SER A 38 30.43 -0.94 13.33
C SER A 38 30.82 0.35 12.61
N ARG A 39 29.94 1.37 12.62
CA ARG A 39 30.20 2.68 12.01
C ARG A 39 30.17 3.73 13.12
N ALA A 40 31.32 4.35 13.40
CA ALA A 40 31.44 5.44 14.36
C ALA A 40 30.80 6.73 13.80
N ALA A 41 29.91 7.35 14.57
CA ALA A 41 29.28 8.62 14.23
C ALA A 41 30.14 9.81 14.72
N PRO A 42 30.17 10.95 13.99
CA PRO A 42 30.87 12.16 14.42
C PRO A 42 30.15 12.87 15.58
N THR A 43 30.94 13.44 16.48
CA THR A 43 30.51 14.14 17.70
C THR A 43 30.05 15.57 17.41
N PRO A 44 28.81 15.97 17.73
CA PRO A 44 28.40 17.37 17.67
C PRO A 44 28.82 18.15 18.93
N SER A 45 29.35 19.36 18.72
CA SER A 45 29.74 20.29 19.78
C SER A 45 28.54 21.08 20.33
N GLY A 46 28.25 20.86 21.62
CA GLY A 46 28.00 21.91 22.61
C GLY A 46 26.79 22.83 22.45
N SER A 47 25.65 22.42 22.99
CA SER A 47 24.68 23.34 23.62
C SER A 47 24.06 22.65 24.83
N SER A 48 24.30 23.22 26.02
CA SER A 48 23.86 22.67 27.30
C SER A 48 22.37 22.85 27.49
N VAL A 49 21.58 21.86 27.07
CA VAL A 49 20.17 21.71 27.45
C VAL A 49 20.13 21.08 28.85
N GLY A 50 19.38 21.72 29.76
CA GLY A 50 19.31 21.37 31.18
C GLY A 50 18.87 19.93 31.45
N ASP A 51 19.16 19.49 32.68
CA ASP A 51 18.91 18.16 33.27
C ASP A 51 17.67 17.46 32.71
N SER A 52 17.85 16.77 31.60
CA SER A 52 16.85 15.89 31.03
C SER A 52 17.00 14.55 31.74
N ALA A 53 15.89 14.05 32.29
CA ALA A 53 15.86 12.72 32.88
C ALA A 53 16.48 11.72 31.89
N PRO A 54 17.32 10.77 32.37
CA PRO A 54 17.98 9.82 31.51
C PRO A 54 16.93 9.09 30.66
N LEU A 55 17.13 9.10 29.34
CA LEU A 55 16.27 8.36 28.42
C LEU A 55 16.24 6.88 28.87
N PRO A 56 15.06 6.23 28.85
CA PRO A 56 14.98 4.81 29.14
C PRO A 56 15.95 4.05 28.24
N GLN A 57 16.81 3.24 28.85
CA GLN A 57 17.75 2.40 28.12
C GLN A 57 16.95 1.40 27.27
N PRO A 58 17.30 1.20 25.99
CA PRO A 58 16.65 0.18 25.17
C PRO A 58 16.86 -1.18 25.82
N HIS A 59 15.77 -1.92 26.04
CA HIS A 59 15.84 -3.29 26.52
C HIS A 59 16.54 -4.16 25.47
N GLU A 60 17.47 -5.02 25.91
CA GLU A 60 18.02 -6.05 25.02
C GLU A 60 16.87 -6.94 24.51
N PRO A 61 16.82 -7.26 23.20
CA PRO A 61 15.85 -8.20 22.67
C PRO A 61 15.97 -9.54 23.40
N ALA A 62 14.84 -10.10 23.83
CA ALA A 62 14.83 -11.45 24.40
C ALA A 62 15.41 -12.45 23.38
N GLN A 63 16.34 -13.29 23.81
CA GLN A 63 16.84 -14.39 22.99
C GLN A 63 15.79 -15.49 22.95
N LEU A 64 15.05 -15.59 21.83
CA LEU A 64 14.04 -16.62 21.60
C LEU A 64 14.64 -17.81 20.84
N GLY A 65 14.28 -19.03 21.26
CA GLY A 65 14.56 -20.24 20.50
C GLY A 65 13.73 -20.32 19.21
N ARG A 66 14.17 -21.12 18.23
CA ARG A 66 13.49 -21.25 16.93
C ARG A 66 12.00 -21.60 17.05
N GLU A 67 11.65 -22.50 17.97
CA GLU A 67 10.25 -22.89 18.21
C GLU A 67 9.41 -21.73 18.75
N GLN A 68 9.97 -20.91 19.64
CA GLN A 68 9.29 -19.73 20.17
C GLN A 68 9.11 -18.66 19.09
N VAL A 69 10.11 -18.48 18.22
CA VAL A 69 9.99 -17.58 17.07
C VAL A 69 8.89 -18.05 16.12
N GLN A 70 8.82 -19.35 15.82
CA GLN A 70 7.75 -19.88 14.97
C GLN A 70 6.37 -19.72 15.61
N ALA A 71 6.21 -20.06 16.90
CA ALA A 71 4.95 -19.88 17.61
C ALA A 71 4.50 -18.42 17.65
N LEU A 72 5.45 -17.49 17.85
CA LEU A 72 5.18 -16.07 17.79
C LEU A 72 4.75 -15.63 16.38
N HIS A 73 5.45 -16.10 15.35
CA HIS A 73 5.11 -15.83 13.96
C HIS A 73 3.69 -16.30 13.63
N ASP A 74 3.32 -17.51 14.04
CA ASP A 74 1.97 -18.07 13.80
C ASP A 74 0.90 -17.25 14.53
N ALA A 75 1.14 -16.91 15.80
CA ALA A 75 0.23 -16.06 16.58
C ALA A 75 0.06 -14.66 15.97
N LEU A 76 1.14 -14.06 15.45
CA LEU A 76 1.07 -12.81 14.69
C LEU A 76 0.27 -12.99 13.39
N GLY A 77 0.47 -14.10 12.69
CA GLY A 77 -0.31 -14.46 11.50
C GLY A 77 -1.81 -14.49 11.77
N ASP A 78 -2.23 -15.05 12.90
CA ASP A 78 -3.63 -15.10 13.32
C ASP A 78 -4.19 -13.71 13.63
N VAL A 79 -3.42 -12.86 14.32
CA VAL A 79 -3.82 -11.46 14.61
C VAL A 79 -3.98 -10.67 13.31
N VAL A 80 -3.03 -10.79 12.39
CA VAL A 80 -3.10 -10.13 11.07
C VAL A 80 -4.30 -10.64 10.29
N ARG A 81 -4.53 -11.95 10.26
CA ARG A 81 -5.69 -12.56 9.57
C ARG A 81 -7.01 -12.06 10.14
N GLN A 82 -7.13 -12.04 11.47
CA GLN A 82 -8.33 -11.54 12.15
C GLN A 82 -8.60 -10.08 11.79
N GLY A 83 -7.58 -9.22 11.88
CA GLY A 83 -7.70 -7.81 11.52
C GLY A 83 -8.04 -7.59 10.04
N ALA A 84 -7.39 -8.33 9.14
CA ALA A 84 -7.62 -8.24 7.70
C ALA A 84 -9.01 -8.76 7.28
N SER A 85 -9.63 -9.64 8.09
CA SER A 85 -10.94 -10.23 7.78
C SER A 85 -12.14 -9.32 8.10
N ASP A 86 -11.96 -8.08 8.56
CA ASP A 86 -13.08 -7.17 8.88
C ASP A 86 -13.96 -6.92 7.64
N SER A 87 -15.13 -7.57 7.58
CA SER A 87 -16.04 -7.51 6.45
C SER A 87 -16.60 -6.11 6.20
N GLY A 88 -16.54 -5.20 7.18
CA GLY A 88 -16.95 -3.81 7.04
C GLY A 88 -15.80 -2.86 6.69
N SER A 89 -14.61 -3.39 6.40
CA SER A 89 -13.42 -2.61 6.05
C SER A 89 -12.80 -3.12 4.76
N PRO A 90 -13.18 -2.57 3.59
CA PRO A 90 -12.59 -2.93 2.31
C PRO A 90 -11.07 -2.77 2.27
N TRP A 91 -10.53 -1.82 3.03
CA TRP A 91 -9.10 -1.64 3.19
C TRP A 91 -8.43 -2.83 3.89
N ALA A 92 -9.01 -3.29 5.01
CA ALA A 92 -8.54 -4.48 5.71
C ALA A 92 -8.57 -5.71 4.80
N LEU A 93 -9.66 -5.87 4.04
CA LEU A 93 -9.84 -6.96 3.08
C LEU A 93 -8.80 -6.90 1.95
N ALA A 94 -8.49 -5.72 1.40
CA ALA A 94 -7.47 -5.55 0.38
C ALA A 94 -6.09 -5.98 0.88
N HIS A 95 -5.72 -5.60 2.11
CA HIS A 95 -4.49 -6.10 2.73
C HIS A 95 -4.52 -7.61 2.99
N GLY A 96 -5.69 -8.16 3.34
CA GLY A 96 -5.88 -9.61 3.47
C GLY A 96 -5.65 -10.35 2.15
N LEU A 97 -6.11 -9.80 1.04
CA LEU A 97 -5.86 -10.34 -0.30
C LEU A 97 -4.36 -10.35 -0.63
N ILE A 98 -3.63 -9.27 -0.33
CA ILE A 98 -2.17 -9.21 -0.55
C ILE A 98 -1.45 -10.23 0.33
N ALA A 99 -1.81 -10.32 1.61
CA ALA A 99 -1.11 -11.16 2.58
C ALA A 99 -1.41 -12.65 2.42
N PHE A 100 -2.65 -13.01 2.05
CA PHE A 100 -3.14 -14.38 2.07
C PHE A 100 -3.62 -14.91 0.71
N GLY A 101 -3.55 -14.08 -0.34
CA GLY A 101 -3.92 -14.43 -1.71
C GLY A 101 -5.38 -14.18 -2.08
N LYS A 102 -5.70 -14.34 -3.37
CA LYS A 102 -7.01 -14.04 -3.97
C LYS A 102 -8.20 -14.79 -3.38
N ASP A 103 -7.97 -15.92 -2.71
CA ASP A 103 -9.03 -16.76 -2.13
C ASP A 103 -9.31 -16.39 -0.65
N PHE A 104 -8.75 -15.26 -0.18
CA PHE A 104 -9.00 -14.72 1.15
C PHE A 104 -10.49 -14.38 1.35
N LYS A 105 -10.97 -14.63 2.57
CA LYS A 105 -12.37 -14.45 2.95
C LYS A 105 -12.52 -13.45 4.07
N ALA A 106 -13.61 -12.69 3.99
CA ALA A 106 -14.06 -11.83 5.07
C ALA A 106 -14.57 -12.68 6.27
N SER A 107 -14.73 -12.04 7.43
CA SER A 107 -15.15 -12.69 8.69
C SER A 107 -16.58 -13.23 8.65
N ASN A 108 -17.40 -12.78 7.71
CA ASN A 108 -18.73 -13.30 7.41
C ASN A 108 -18.71 -14.52 6.45
N GLY A 109 -17.53 -14.96 5.99
CA GLY A 109 -17.35 -16.09 5.08
C GLY A 109 -17.41 -15.75 3.58
N GLU A 110 -17.73 -14.50 3.23
CA GLU A 110 -17.77 -14.00 1.86
C GLU A 110 -16.37 -13.90 1.26
N ASP A 111 -16.24 -14.06 -0.05
CA ASP A 111 -14.99 -13.78 -0.77
C ASP A 111 -14.63 -12.30 -0.59
N ALA A 112 -13.39 -12.02 -0.18
CA ALA A 112 -12.96 -10.65 0.09
C ALA A 112 -13.08 -9.75 -1.16
N VAL A 113 -12.85 -10.31 -2.35
CA VAL A 113 -13.03 -9.63 -3.65
C VAL A 113 -14.47 -9.13 -3.81
N ASP A 114 -15.45 -9.99 -3.52
CA ASP A 114 -16.87 -9.66 -3.72
C ASP A 114 -17.35 -8.68 -2.64
N ALA A 115 -16.89 -8.87 -1.39
CA ALA A 115 -17.17 -7.95 -0.30
C ALA A 115 -16.62 -6.53 -0.56
N ILE A 116 -15.43 -6.42 -1.16
CA ILE A 116 -14.84 -5.13 -1.58
C ILE A 116 -15.67 -4.51 -2.70
N ALA A 117 -16.00 -5.29 -3.73
CA ALA A 117 -16.77 -4.81 -4.88
C ALA A 117 -18.13 -4.25 -4.45
N LYS A 118 -18.87 -4.98 -3.61
CA LYS A 118 -20.17 -4.54 -3.07
C LYS A 118 -20.09 -3.27 -2.25
N GLN A 119 -19.01 -3.07 -1.49
CA GLN A 119 -18.91 -1.92 -0.58
C GLN A 119 -18.44 -0.64 -1.24
N LEU A 120 -17.52 -0.76 -2.21
CA LEU A 120 -16.86 0.42 -2.74
C LEU A 120 -17.22 0.75 -4.19
N VAL A 121 -17.57 -0.23 -5.03
CA VAL A 121 -17.80 0.07 -6.45
C VAL A 121 -19.13 0.81 -6.61
N LYS A 122 -19.06 1.98 -7.26
CA LYS A 122 -20.23 2.82 -7.56
C LYS A 122 -20.28 3.15 -9.05
N ALA A 123 -21.49 3.23 -9.60
CA ALA A 123 -21.72 3.81 -10.92
C ALA A 123 -21.93 5.32 -10.79
N GLU A 124 -20.92 6.09 -11.19
CA GLU A 124 -20.99 7.55 -11.24
C GLU A 124 -20.44 8.03 -12.57
N GLY A 125 -21.31 8.34 -13.53
CA GLY A 125 -20.88 8.83 -14.84
C GLY A 125 -21.81 9.89 -15.43
N PRO A 126 -21.30 10.73 -16.35
CA PRO A 126 -22.08 11.78 -16.98
C PRO A 126 -23.19 11.18 -17.84
N ASN A 127 -24.34 11.86 -17.87
CA ASN A 127 -25.46 11.56 -18.78
C ASN A 127 -26.03 10.13 -18.65
N GLY A 128 -25.97 9.54 -17.46
CA GLY A 128 -26.54 8.21 -17.20
C GLY A 128 -25.73 7.04 -17.78
N THR A 129 -24.53 7.28 -18.31
CA THR A 129 -23.60 6.19 -18.65
C THR A 129 -22.90 5.74 -17.37
N PRO A 130 -23.07 4.48 -16.92
CA PRO A 130 -22.45 4.03 -15.69
C PRO A 130 -20.94 3.96 -15.87
N HIS A 131 -20.22 4.69 -15.02
CA HIS A 131 -18.77 4.66 -14.93
C HIS A 131 -18.42 4.13 -13.54
N TRP A 132 -17.79 2.95 -13.50
CA TRP A 132 -17.64 2.17 -12.29
C TRP A 132 -16.30 2.46 -11.65
N THR A 133 -16.30 3.11 -10.50
CA THR A 133 -15.08 3.48 -9.81
C THR A 133 -15.16 3.16 -8.33
N PHE A 134 -13.99 3.05 -7.72
CA PHE A 134 -13.83 3.18 -6.28
C PHE A 134 -13.84 4.68 -5.97
N PRO A 135 -14.83 5.21 -5.24
CA PRO A 135 -14.94 6.63 -5.01
C PRO A 135 -13.76 7.15 -4.17
N PRO A 136 -13.35 8.41 -4.36
CA PRO A 136 -12.38 9.04 -3.47
C PRO A 136 -12.91 9.05 -2.02
N GLY A 137 -11.99 9.23 -1.07
CA GLY A 137 -12.32 9.21 0.35
C GLY A 137 -13.39 10.24 0.71
N SER A 138 -14.13 9.97 1.79
CA SER A 138 -15.06 10.94 2.35
C SER A 138 -14.52 11.44 3.69
N PRO A 139 -14.89 12.64 4.16
CA PRO A 139 -14.50 13.12 5.50
C PRO A 139 -14.92 12.16 6.64
N ALA A 140 -15.95 11.34 6.41
CA ALA A 140 -16.42 10.33 7.37
C ALA A 140 -15.59 9.02 7.35
N ALA A 141 -14.81 8.81 6.29
CA ALA A 141 -13.91 7.67 6.11
C ALA A 141 -12.55 8.20 5.62
N PRO A 142 -11.70 8.69 6.53
CA PRO A 142 -10.49 9.47 6.19
C PRO A 142 -9.38 8.63 5.54
N ALA A 143 -9.53 7.32 5.42
CA ALA A 143 -8.66 6.52 4.57
C ALA A 143 -9.11 6.77 3.13
N GLU A 144 -8.40 7.64 2.41
CA GLU A 144 -8.59 7.85 0.97
C GLU A 144 -8.42 6.51 0.25
N PRO A 145 -9.50 5.91 -0.28
CA PRO A 145 -9.36 4.81 -1.20
C PRO A 145 -8.78 5.42 -2.47
N HIS A 146 -7.48 5.27 -2.68
CA HIS A 146 -6.89 5.52 -3.98
C HIS A 146 -7.66 4.66 -5.00
N PRO A 147 -8.43 5.25 -5.93
CA PRO A 147 -9.39 4.50 -6.73
C PRO A 147 -8.75 3.35 -7.51
N HIS A 148 -7.50 3.58 -7.94
CA HIS A 148 -6.72 2.63 -8.72
C HIS A 148 -6.00 1.59 -7.87
N LEU A 149 -5.77 1.84 -6.58
CA LEU A 149 -5.09 0.89 -5.70
C LEU A 149 -5.89 -0.40 -5.54
N ILE A 150 -7.21 -0.33 -5.37
CA ILE A 150 -8.01 -1.55 -5.19
C ILE A 150 -7.99 -2.38 -6.48
N VAL A 151 -8.12 -1.74 -7.65
CA VAL A 151 -8.01 -2.43 -8.95
C VAL A 151 -6.64 -3.09 -9.09
N ASP A 152 -5.57 -2.37 -8.75
CA ASP A 152 -4.20 -2.87 -8.76
C ASP A 152 -4.02 -4.08 -7.84
N VAL A 153 -4.53 -4.02 -6.61
CA VAL A 153 -4.48 -5.15 -5.67
C VAL A 153 -5.15 -6.38 -6.26
N LEU A 154 -6.34 -6.25 -6.85
CA LEU A 154 -7.06 -7.38 -7.45
C LEU A 154 -6.25 -8.01 -8.61
N VAL A 155 -5.63 -7.17 -9.45
CA VAL A 155 -4.73 -7.64 -10.52
C VAL A 155 -3.49 -8.31 -9.95
N GLN A 156 -2.86 -7.70 -8.93
CA GLN A 156 -1.62 -8.17 -8.32
C GLN A 156 -1.77 -9.54 -7.66
N VAL A 157 -2.91 -9.80 -7.00
CA VAL A 157 -3.19 -11.10 -6.36
C VAL A 157 -3.69 -12.16 -7.35
N GLY A 158 -3.79 -11.81 -8.65
CA GLY A 158 -4.11 -12.75 -9.72
C GLY A 158 -5.61 -13.02 -9.91
N VAL A 159 -6.47 -12.06 -9.61
CA VAL A 159 -7.89 -12.15 -9.98
C VAL A 159 -8.02 -12.07 -11.51
N SER A 160 -8.79 -12.98 -12.12
CA SER A 160 -9.02 -12.97 -13.58
C SER A 160 -9.70 -11.67 -14.00
N PRO A 161 -9.26 -11.01 -15.08
CA PRO A 161 -9.97 -9.87 -15.64
C PRO A 161 -11.45 -10.16 -15.96
N GLU A 162 -11.77 -11.39 -16.33
CA GLU A 162 -13.10 -11.87 -16.67
C GLU A 162 -13.94 -12.25 -15.44
N ARG A 163 -13.39 -12.18 -14.22
CA ARG A 163 -14.15 -12.46 -12.99
C ARG A 163 -15.32 -11.48 -12.91
N ALA A 164 -16.53 -12.02 -12.80
CA ALA A 164 -17.72 -11.23 -12.51
C ALA A 164 -17.66 -10.71 -11.07
N LEU A 165 -18.01 -9.44 -10.90
CA LEU A 165 -18.10 -8.74 -9.63
C LEU A 165 -19.52 -8.20 -9.50
N THR A 166 -20.15 -8.45 -8.34
CA THR A 166 -21.46 -7.90 -8.02
C THR A 166 -21.30 -6.65 -7.16
N THR A 167 -21.90 -5.55 -7.58
CA THR A 167 -21.86 -4.24 -6.92
C THR A 167 -23.01 -4.10 -5.89
N ALA A 168 -23.04 -2.98 -5.15
CA ALA A 168 -24.09 -2.70 -4.16
C ALA A 168 -25.51 -2.68 -4.75
N ASP A 169 -25.64 -2.27 -6.01
CA ASP A 169 -26.91 -2.16 -6.73
C ASP A 169 -27.23 -3.42 -7.55
N ASP A 170 -26.59 -4.55 -7.21
CA ASP A 170 -26.72 -5.85 -7.88
C ASP A 170 -26.33 -5.85 -9.38
N SER A 171 -25.63 -4.81 -9.84
CA SER A 171 -25.04 -4.80 -11.18
C SER A 171 -23.89 -5.82 -11.25
N ASN A 172 -23.76 -6.47 -12.41
CA ASN A 172 -22.67 -7.40 -12.68
C ASN A 172 -21.70 -6.75 -13.65
N ILE A 173 -20.48 -6.50 -13.17
CA ILE A 173 -19.38 -6.00 -13.98
C ILE A 173 -18.24 -7.02 -13.98
N THR A 174 -17.20 -6.76 -14.76
CA THR A 174 -15.97 -7.57 -14.72
C THR A 174 -14.83 -6.76 -14.13
N LEU A 175 -13.80 -7.44 -13.62
CA LEU A 175 -12.55 -6.75 -13.27
C LEU A 175 -11.95 -6.00 -14.48
N GLN A 176 -12.10 -6.55 -15.70
CA GLN A 176 -11.67 -5.90 -16.93
C GLN A 176 -12.38 -4.57 -17.16
N THR A 177 -13.65 -4.43 -16.78
CA THR A 177 -14.39 -3.17 -16.84
C THR A 177 -13.72 -2.10 -15.97
N LEU A 178 -13.37 -2.46 -14.73
CA LEU A 178 -12.68 -1.55 -13.80
C LEU A 178 -11.27 -1.20 -14.28
N ILE A 179 -10.54 -2.17 -14.83
CA ILE A 179 -9.22 -1.94 -15.44
C ILE A 179 -9.35 -0.95 -16.60
N ASP A 180 -10.22 -1.22 -17.57
CA ASP A 180 -10.39 -0.37 -18.75
C ASP A 180 -10.79 1.07 -18.36
N GLN A 181 -11.63 1.23 -17.33
CA GLN A 181 -12.03 2.54 -16.80
C GLN A 181 -10.89 3.27 -16.08
N ALA A 182 -10.15 2.60 -15.20
CA ALA A 182 -8.97 3.17 -14.55
C ALA A 182 -7.93 3.64 -15.59
N LEU A 183 -7.69 2.85 -16.63
CA LEU A 183 -6.77 3.20 -17.71
C LEU A 183 -7.29 4.37 -18.57
N ALA A 184 -8.60 4.50 -18.75
CA ALA A 184 -9.19 5.62 -19.48
C ALA A 184 -9.03 6.95 -18.73
N GLU A 185 -9.14 6.91 -17.40
CA GLU A 185 -8.97 8.05 -16.49
C GLU A 185 -7.52 8.52 -16.38
N ALA A 186 -6.54 7.71 -16.81
CA ALA A 186 -5.12 8.04 -16.68
C ALA A 186 -4.74 9.37 -17.35
N LYS A 187 -4.52 10.40 -16.54
CA LYS A 187 -4.14 11.74 -16.99
C LYS A 187 -2.64 11.83 -17.22
N ASP A 188 -2.24 12.86 -17.97
CA ASP A 188 -0.82 13.16 -18.17
C ASP A 188 -0.20 13.66 -16.84
N PRO A 189 0.93 13.09 -16.38
CA PRO A 189 1.65 13.59 -15.20
C PRO A 189 1.97 15.08 -15.25
N ALA A 190 2.23 15.63 -16.43
CA ALA A 190 2.52 17.05 -16.57
C ALA A 190 1.32 17.97 -16.27
N LEU A 191 0.10 17.41 -16.19
CA LEU A 191 -1.15 18.16 -16.01
C LEU A 191 -1.76 18.02 -14.61
N GLU A 192 -1.22 17.15 -13.76
CA GLU A 192 -1.76 16.85 -12.44
C GLU A 192 -0.65 17.08 -11.39
N PRO A 193 -0.65 18.22 -10.69
CA PRO A 193 0.37 18.53 -9.69
C PRO A 193 0.36 17.56 -8.50
N GLU A 194 -0.73 16.82 -8.30
CA GLU A 194 -0.88 15.82 -7.25
C GLU A 194 -1.00 14.44 -7.89
N TRP A 195 0.14 13.93 -8.36
CA TRP A 195 0.28 12.57 -8.89
C TRP A 195 0.24 11.48 -7.81
N ILE A 196 -0.43 11.78 -6.71
CA ILE A 196 -0.47 10.99 -5.49
C ILE A 196 -1.04 9.61 -5.75
N ASP A 197 -1.96 9.45 -6.72
CA ASP A 197 -2.67 8.22 -7.11
C ASP A 197 -2.02 7.45 -8.29
N SER A 198 -0.91 7.95 -8.81
CA SER A 198 -0.33 7.45 -10.05
C SER A 198 0.43 6.13 -9.91
N PRO A 199 1.15 5.81 -8.82
CA PRO A 199 1.90 4.56 -8.71
C PRO A 199 1.09 3.28 -9.06
N TRP A 200 -0.12 3.15 -8.54
CA TRP A 200 -0.98 1.97 -8.79
C TRP A 200 -1.51 1.95 -10.22
N LEU A 201 -1.84 3.12 -10.78
CA LEU A 201 -2.24 3.21 -12.18
C LEU A 201 -1.11 2.80 -13.13
N LEU A 202 0.13 3.08 -12.75
CA LEU A 202 1.31 2.68 -13.50
C LEU A 202 1.61 1.20 -13.41
N ASP A 203 1.42 0.60 -12.23
CA ASP A 203 1.53 -0.85 -12.10
C ASP A 203 0.46 -1.55 -12.96
N LEU A 204 -0.78 -1.05 -12.93
CA LEU A 204 -1.86 -1.51 -13.83
C LEU A 204 -1.49 -1.37 -15.31
N LEU A 205 -0.95 -0.22 -15.73
CA LEU A 205 -0.51 0.02 -17.10
C LEU A 205 0.62 -0.94 -17.52
N ALA A 206 1.57 -1.22 -16.62
CA ALA A 206 2.68 -2.12 -16.87
C ALA A 206 2.21 -3.58 -17.02
N ARG A 207 1.20 -3.99 -16.26
CA ARG A 207 0.64 -5.36 -16.26
C ARG A 207 -0.42 -5.60 -17.34
N SER A 208 -1.05 -4.55 -17.85
CA SER A 208 -2.10 -4.69 -18.85
C SER A 208 -1.55 -5.22 -20.18
N PRO A 209 -2.15 -6.27 -20.77
CA PRO A 209 -1.77 -6.74 -22.10
C PRO A 209 -2.12 -5.72 -23.20
N LYS A 210 -3.07 -4.80 -22.92
CA LYS A 210 -3.47 -3.71 -23.81
C LYS A 210 -2.55 -2.49 -23.62
N GLN A 211 -1.24 -2.66 -23.82
CA GLN A 211 -0.32 -1.53 -23.79
C GLN A 211 -0.53 -0.63 -25.03
N THR A 212 -1.45 0.32 -24.90
CA THR A 212 -1.65 1.37 -25.90
C THR A 212 -0.41 2.28 -25.98
N GLU A 213 -0.22 3.00 -27.08
CA GLU A 213 0.85 4.02 -27.16
C GLU A 213 0.68 5.10 -26.07
N ARG A 214 -0.55 5.40 -25.67
CA ARG A 214 -0.85 6.25 -24.51
C ARG A 214 -0.29 5.63 -23.23
N ALA A 215 -0.53 4.35 -22.99
CA ALA A 215 -0.02 3.63 -21.83
C ALA A 215 1.52 3.66 -21.75
N LYS A 216 2.19 3.37 -22.87
CA LYS A 216 3.66 3.43 -22.95
C LYS A 216 4.19 4.84 -22.70
N ARG A 217 3.53 5.85 -23.24
CA ARG A 217 3.88 7.26 -23.00
C ARG A 217 3.75 7.63 -21.52
N LEU A 218 2.62 7.28 -20.89
CA LEU A 218 2.40 7.54 -19.47
C LEU A 218 3.45 6.83 -18.61
N ALA A 219 3.70 5.55 -18.84
CA ALA A 219 4.75 4.80 -18.13
C ALA A 219 6.13 5.46 -18.25
N ARG A 220 6.49 5.95 -19.46
CA ARG A 220 7.75 6.68 -19.65
C ARG A 220 7.81 7.98 -18.88
N LEU A 221 6.76 8.80 -18.91
CA LEU A 221 6.75 10.08 -18.20
C LEU A 221 6.84 9.87 -16.68
N SER A 222 6.18 8.84 -16.19
CA SER A 222 6.25 8.43 -14.78
C SER A 222 7.62 8.06 -14.33
N TRP A 223 8.32 7.28 -15.16
CA TRP A 223 9.67 6.86 -14.86
C TRP A 223 10.61 8.06 -14.75
N LEU A 224 10.40 9.08 -15.59
CA LEU A 224 11.16 10.34 -15.50
C LEU A 224 10.84 11.08 -14.21
N GLN A 225 9.56 11.22 -13.84
CA GLN A 225 9.14 11.85 -12.59
C GLN A 225 9.73 11.14 -11.35
N LEU A 226 9.59 9.80 -11.27
CA LEU A 226 10.11 9.01 -10.16
C LEU A 226 11.63 9.15 -10.03
N ARG A 227 12.34 9.25 -11.16
CA ARG A 227 13.78 9.47 -11.18
C ARG A 227 14.15 10.85 -10.63
N GLU A 228 13.40 11.89 -10.97
CA GLU A 228 13.58 13.24 -10.44
C GLU A 228 13.34 13.28 -8.92
N GLU A 229 12.27 12.64 -8.44
CA GLU A 229 11.97 12.54 -7.00
C GLU A 229 13.02 11.71 -6.24
N THR A 230 13.49 10.60 -6.83
CA THR A 230 14.56 9.79 -6.23
C THR A 230 15.85 10.61 -6.10
N GLN A 231 16.21 11.36 -7.14
CA GLN A 231 17.36 12.27 -7.09
C GLN A 231 17.18 13.34 -6.01
N LEU A 232 15.98 13.91 -5.87
CA LEU A 232 15.67 14.88 -4.81
C LEU A 232 15.89 14.27 -3.42
N ILE A 233 15.42 13.03 -3.18
CA ILE A 233 15.63 12.32 -1.91
C ILE A 233 17.12 12.06 -1.65
N GLU A 234 17.87 11.64 -2.68
CA GLU A 234 19.32 11.42 -2.57
C GLU A 234 20.07 12.72 -2.26
N ASP A 235 19.71 13.83 -2.92
CA ASP A 235 20.26 15.15 -2.66
C ASP A 235 19.95 15.61 -1.23
N TYR A 236 18.72 15.39 -0.74
CA TYR A 236 18.32 15.65 0.65
C TYR A 236 19.13 14.84 1.66
N ARG A 237 19.45 13.57 1.36
CA ARG A 237 20.30 12.73 2.22
C ARG A 237 21.75 13.18 2.24
N GLY A 238 22.26 13.70 1.12
CA GLY A 238 23.65 14.14 0.99
C GLY A 238 23.92 15.53 1.54
N ALA A 239 22.97 16.46 1.40
CA ALA A 239 23.12 17.86 1.80
C ALA A 239 21.74 18.52 2.08
N PRO A 240 21.10 18.24 3.23
CA PRO A 240 19.73 18.67 3.52
C PRO A 240 19.54 20.20 3.45
N ASP A 241 20.57 20.96 3.83
CA ASP A 241 20.53 22.44 3.83
C ASP A 241 20.54 23.04 2.42
N GLN A 242 21.10 22.32 1.43
CA GLN A 242 21.14 22.76 0.03
C GLN A 242 19.89 22.36 -0.77
N ALA A 243 19.20 21.31 -0.33
CA ALA A 243 18.00 20.82 -1.00
C ALA A 243 16.81 21.77 -0.79
N PHE A 244 16.67 22.35 0.41
CA PHE A 244 15.65 23.36 0.71
C PHE A 244 15.76 24.63 -0.14
N ALA A 245 16.98 25.06 -0.48
CA ALA A 245 17.21 26.27 -1.27
C ALA A 245 16.84 26.13 -2.76
N ARG A 246 16.59 24.92 -3.26
CA ARG A 246 16.18 24.65 -4.66
C ARG A 246 14.69 24.36 -4.82
N GLY A 247 13.97 24.16 -3.70
CA GLY A 247 12.56 23.76 -3.67
C GLY A 247 11.56 24.91 -3.48
N THR A 248 12.01 26.17 -3.54
CA THR A 248 11.16 27.38 -3.48
C THR A 248 11.39 28.23 -4.73
#